data_AF-A0A7C4HSP2-F1
#
_entry.id   AF-A0A7C4HSP2-F1
#
_cell.length_a   1.000
_cell.length_b   1.000
_cell.length_c   1.000
_cell.angle_alpha   90.00
_cell.angle_beta   90.00
_cell.angle_gamma   90.00
#
_symmetry.space_group_name_H-M   'P 1'
#
loop_
_entity.id
_entity.type
_entity.pdbx_description
1 polymer ?
#
loop_
_entity_poly.entity_id
_entity_poly.type
_entity_poly.pdbx_seq_one_letter_code
_entity_poly.pdbx_strand_id
1 'polypeptide(L)'
;MKILIDDVLRRLDTLISILESREYCAWGRGEVSRLKDTIIRARKPLVPSRTVWERYTVLVALIEEISKLADNPGYEYALYSSLLSLRERVTEFKDVLEKAYVMEKVQVALPAVLGFMVTAIRIVSVGLDFELVYLAVSTASLILTLLKPILGLTGTVALGILLIALEAELSSALTGTLLVVISMTYIYLLLLARSSKFEKKIKDAVRGVEQLLQTLAPEQAKIDDVITLLLEAYSVDDTGIFKYLDKRELLRYKAGLLVALGLAPKAPVLHSNKSHE
;
A
#
# COMPACT_ATOMS: atom_id res chain seq x y z
N MET A 1 3.52 -5.35 2.58
CA MET A 1 3.18 -5.73 1.19
C MET A 1 2.99 -7.23 0.98
N LYS A 2 3.95 -8.08 1.41
CA LYS A 2 3.89 -9.55 1.22
C LYS A 2 2.55 -10.18 1.61
N ILE A 3 2.03 -9.85 2.79
CA ILE A 3 0.74 -10.35 3.29
C ILE A 3 -0.43 -10.09 2.33
N LEU A 4 -0.49 -8.91 1.69
CA LEU A 4 -1.57 -8.56 0.77
C LEU A 4 -1.48 -9.35 -0.53
N ILE A 5 -0.26 -9.53 -1.05
CA ILE A 5 -0.04 -10.34 -2.24
C ILE A 5 -0.38 -11.80 -1.95
N ASP A 6 0.10 -12.34 -0.83
CA ASP A 6 -0.15 -13.73 -0.45
C ASP A 6 -1.66 -13.98 -0.28
N ASP A 7 -2.42 -13.02 0.27
CA ASP A 7 -3.88 -13.11 0.36
C ASP A 7 -4.56 -13.13 -1.01
N VAL A 8 -4.20 -12.22 -1.92
CA VAL A 8 -4.75 -12.22 -3.29
C VAL A 8 -4.42 -13.52 -4.02
N LEU A 9 -3.17 -13.98 -3.94
CA LEU A 9 -2.74 -15.23 -4.58
C LEU A 9 -3.52 -16.44 -4.04
N ARG A 10 -3.71 -16.50 -2.71
CA ARG A 10 -4.51 -17.55 -2.07
C ARG A 10 -5.95 -17.56 -2.58
N ARG A 11 -6.59 -16.38 -2.71
CA ARG A 11 -7.97 -16.28 -3.21
C ARG A 11 -8.09 -16.65 -4.69
N LEU A 12 -7.11 -16.27 -5.51
CA LEU A 12 -7.06 -16.72 -6.90
C LEU A 12 -6.88 -18.24 -7.01
N ASP A 13 -6.10 -18.85 -6.11
CA ASP A 13 -5.96 -20.32 -6.03
C ASP A 13 -7.27 -20.99 -5.63
N THR A 14 -8.00 -20.42 -4.67
CA THR A 14 -9.35 -20.89 -4.32
C THR A 14 -10.30 -20.79 -5.52
N LEU A 15 -10.30 -19.67 -6.24
CA LEU A 15 -11.14 -19.51 -7.44
C LEU A 15 -10.78 -20.54 -8.53
N ILE A 16 -9.50 -20.78 -8.79
CA ILE A 16 -9.06 -21.83 -9.74
C ILE A 16 -9.61 -23.20 -9.31
N SER A 17 -9.50 -23.55 -8.03
CA SER A 17 -10.01 -24.82 -7.51
C SER A 17 -11.53 -24.95 -7.65
N ILE A 18 -12.29 -23.87 -7.42
CA ILE A 18 -13.75 -23.85 -7.64
C ILE A 18 -14.06 -24.10 -9.12
N LEU A 19 -13.40 -23.37 -10.02
CA LEU A 19 -13.59 -23.52 -11.47
C LEU A 19 -13.24 -24.92 -11.96
N GLU A 20 -12.21 -25.56 -11.38
CA GLU A 20 -11.84 -26.96 -11.65
C GLU A 20 -12.91 -27.94 -11.17
N SER A 21 -13.37 -27.79 -9.92
CA SER A 21 -14.36 -28.69 -9.32
C SER A 21 -15.72 -28.68 -10.02
N ARG A 22 -16.05 -27.55 -10.66
CA ARG A 22 -17.30 -27.35 -11.41
C ARG A 22 -17.16 -27.60 -12.91
N GLU A 23 -16.01 -28.12 -13.34
CA GLU A 23 -15.71 -28.45 -14.75
C GLU A 23 -15.85 -27.26 -15.71
N TYR A 24 -15.65 -26.03 -15.23
CA TYR A 24 -15.66 -24.85 -16.09
C TYR A 24 -14.56 -24.92 -17.16
N CYS A 25 -14.81 -24.23 -18.28
CA CYS A 25 -13.97 -24.34 -19.47
C CYS A 25 -12.48 -24.06 -19.18
N ALA A 26 -11.61 -24.74 -19.92
CA ALA A 26 -10.17 -24.59 -19.78
C ALA A 26 -9.69 -23.14 -20.00
N TRP A 27 -10.44 -22.34 -20.77
CA TRP A 27 -10.15 -20.93 -20.98
C TRP A 27 -10.27 -20.13 -19.67
N GLY A 28 -11.34 -20.28 -18.89
CA GLY A 28 -11.55 -19.53 -17.65
C GLY A 28 -10.48 -19.83 -16.60
N ARG A 29 -10.14 -21.11 -16.45
CA ARG A 29 -9.04 -21.55 -15.58
C ARG A 29 -7.68 -21.02 -16.04
N GLY A 30 -7.41 -21.13 -17.34
CA GLY A 30 -6.19 -20.61 -17.95
C GLY A 30 -6.05 -19.10 -17.78
N GLU A 31 -7.17 -18.37 -17.80
CA GLU A 31 -7.18 -16.93 -17.61
C GLU A 31 -6.85 -16.55 -16.16
N VAL A 32 -7.52 -17.13 -15.17
CA VAL A 32 -7.23 -16.85 -13.74
C VAL A 32 -5.77 -17.21 -13.39
N SER A 33 -5.24 -18.30 -13.96
CA SER A 33 -3.83 -18.68 -13.82
C SER A 33 -2.87 -17.64 -14.41
N ARG A 34 -3.17 -17.08 -15.59
CA ARG A 34 -2.39 -15.97 -16.17
C ARG A 34 -2.44 -14.69 -15.32
N LEU A 35 -3.60 -14.39 -14.73
CA LEU A 35 -3.74 -13.25 -13.82
C LEU A 35 -2.91 -13.43 -12.55
N LYS A 36 -2.88 -14.65 -11.99
CA LYS A 36 -2.00 -15.02 -10.88
C LYS A 36 -0.53 -14.77 -11.23
N ASP A 37 -0.07 -15.27 -12.38
CA ASP A 37 1.30 -15.06 -12.86
C ASP A 37 1.66 -13.58 -13.02
N THR A 38 0.70 -12.77 -13.46
CA THR A 38 0.86 -11.32 -13.61
C THR A 38 1.17 -10.65 -12.27
N ILE A 39 0.45 -11.02 -11.19
CA ILE A 39 0.68 -10.49 -9.84
C ILE A 39 2.00 -11.00 -9.24
N ILE A 40 2.39 -12.24 -9.55
CA ILE A 40 3.66 -12.81 -9.10
C ILE A 40 4.83 -12.00 -9.67
N ARG A 41 4.80 -11.69 -10.97
CA ARG A 41 5.85 -10.96 -11.69
C ARG A 41 5.87 -9.45 -11.43
N ALA A 42 4.78 -8.88 -10.89
CA ALA A 42 4.69 -7.46 -10.57
C ALA A 42 5.76 -7.03 -9.56
N ARG A 43 6.40 -5.88 -9.80
CA ARG A 43 7.29 -5.26 -8.81
C ARG A 43 6.45 -4.70 -7.65
N LYS A 44 6.90 -4.93 -6.41
CA LYS A 44 6.11 -4.68 -5.20
C LYS A 44 6.85 -3.70 -4.27
N PRO A 45 6.18 -2.64 -3.76
CA PRO A 45 6.78 -1.77 -2.76
C PRO A 45 6.99 -2.53 -1.44
N LEU A 46 7.86 -2.03 -0.56
CA LEU A 46 7.99 -2.55 0.79
C LEU A 46 6.76 -2.15 1.63
N VAL A 47 6.34 -0.89 1.51
CA VAL A 47 5.24 -0.32 2.27
C VAL A 47 3.98 -0.23 1.39
N PRO A 48 2.83 -0.76 1.83
CA PRO A 48 1.58 -0.57 1.11
C PRO A 48 1.14 0.89 1.19
N SER A 49 0.93 1.55 0.06
CA SER A 49 0.32 2.87 0.00
C SER A 49 -1.20 2.78 0.12
N ARG A 50 -1.85 3.91 0.40
CA ARG A 50 -3.32 4.01 0.43
C ARG A 50 -3.95 3.51 -0.88
N THR A 51 -3.41 3.93 -2.02
CA THR A 51 -3.92 3.53 -3.34
C THR A 51 -3.75 2.02 -3.58
N VAL A 52 -2.64 1.43 -3.09
CA VAL A 52 -2.45 -0.03 -3.14
C VAL A 52 -3.51 -0.74 -2.28
N TRP A 53 -3.80 -0.21 -1.09
CA TRP A 53 -4.82 -0.77 -0.21
C TRP A 53 -6.23 -0.71 -0.80
N GLU A 54 -6.63 0.44 -1.36
CA GLU A 54 -7.94 0.61 -2.00
C GLU A 54 -8.14 -0.34 -3.17
N ARG A 55 -7.11 -0.49 -4.03
CA ARG A 55 -7.16 -1.41 -5.18
C ARG A 55 -7.15 -2.88 -4.73
N TYR A 56 -6.41 -3.19 -3.66
CA TYR A 56 -6.46 -4.51 -3.04
C TYR A 56 -7.88 -4.85 -2.56
N THR A 57 -8.55 -3.94 -1.83
CA THR A 57 -9.90 -4.21 -1.32
C THR A 57 -10.92 -4.43 -2.43
N VAL A 58 -10.84 -3.65 -3.52
CA VAL A 58 -11.73 -3.80 -4.68
C VAL A 58 -11.46 -5.13 -5.39
N LEU A 59 -10.19 -5.47 -5.60
CA LEU A 59 -9.80 -6.72 -6.25
C LEU A 59 -10.27 -7.94 -5.45
N VAL A 60 -10.06 -7.94 -4.13
CA VAL A 60 -10.49 -9.04 -3.27
C VAL A 60 -12.01 -9.19 -3.25
N ALA A 61 -12.75 -8.08 -3.15
CA ALA A 61 -14.21 -8.12 -3.22
C ALA A 61 -14.70 -8.77 -4.53
N LEU A 62 -14.09 -8.40 -5.66
CA LEU A 62 -14.42 -8.97 -6.96
C LEU A 62 -14.07 -10.46 -7.07
N ILE A 63 -12.93 -10.90 -6.52
CA ILE A 63 -12.56 -12.33 -6.51
C ILE A 63 -13.59 -13.14 -5.70
N GLU A 64 -14.05 -12.61 -4.56
CA GLU A 64 -15.07 -13.27 -3.74
C GLU A 64 -16.44 -13.32 -4.44
N GLU A 65 -16.84 -12.24 -5.10
CA GLU A 65 -18.05 -12.20 -5.91
C GLU A 65 -18.00 -13.26 -7.02
N ILE A 66 -16.90 -13.33 -7.75
CA ILE A 66 -16.68 -14.32 -8.83
C ILE A 66 -16.69 -15.75 -8.26
N SER A 67 -16.07 -15.97 -7.11
CA SER A 67 -16.05 -17.28 -6.45
C SER A 67 -17.48 -17.73 -6.10
N LYS A 68 -18.29 -16.84 -5.53
CA LYS A 68 -19.72 -17.10 -5.25
C LYS A 68 -20.53 -17.33 -6.52
N LEU A 69 -20.27 -16.59 -7.60
CA LEU A 69 -20.93 -16.82 -8.89
C LEU A 69 -20.56 -18.17 -9.50
N ALA A 70 -19.29 -18.55 -9.43
CA ALA A 70 -18.79 -19.83 -9.93
C ALA A 70 -19.39 -21.03 -9.16
N ASP A 71 -19.68 -20.86 -7.87
CA ASP A 71 -20.31 -21.89 -7.04
C ASP A 71 -21.80 -22.11 -7.34
N ASN A 72 -22.47 -21.17 -8.01
CA ASN A 72 -23.90 -21.25 -8.32
C ASN A 72 -24.13 -21.75 -9.76
N PRO A 73 -24.76 -22.93 -9.96
CA PRO A 73 -25.06 -23.43 -11.30
C PRO A 73 -26.06 -22.52 -12.02
N GLY A 74 -25.80 -22.20 -13.29
CA GLY A 74 -26.68 -21.38 -14.14
C GLY A 74 -26.20 -19.94 -14.42
N TYR A 75 -25.12 -19.49 -13.78
CA TYR A 75 -24.56 -18.14 -13.97
C TYR A 75 -23.32 -18.09 -14.87
N GLU A 76 -23.14 -19.08 -15.75
CA GLU A 76 -21.93 -19.24 -16.57
C GLU A 76 -21.65 -18.00 -17.43
N TYR A 77 -22.69 -17.40 -18.02
CA TYR A 77 -22.54 -16.17 -18.82
C TYR A 77 -22.09 -14.97 -17.98
N ALA A 78 -22.65 -14.80 -16.77
CA ALA A 78 -22.23 -13.75 -15.85
C ALA A 78 -20.78 -13.95 -15.41
N LEU A 79 -20.37 -15.20 -15.17
CA LEU A 79 -19.00 -15.56 -14.82
C LEU A 79 -17.99 -15.10 -15.87
N TYR A 80 -18.24 -15.32 -17.17
CA TYR A 80 -17.33 -14.85 -18.24
C TYR A 80 -17.16 -13.33 -18.23
N SER A 81 -18.24 -12.57 -18.02
CA SER A 81 -18.17 -11.10 -17.94
C SER A 81 -17.41 -10.61 -16.71
N SER A 82 -17.57 -11.29 -15.57
CA SER A 82 -16.87 -10.96 -14.33
C SER A 82 -15.39 -11.35 -14.38
N LEU A 83 -15.01 -12.42 -15.10
CA LEU A 83 -13.61 -12.77 -15.36
C LEU A 83 -12.89 -11.70 -16.20
N LEU A 84 -13.58 -11.07 -17.15
CA LEU A 84 -13.03 -9.93 -17.91
C LEU A 84 -12.78 -8.73 -16.98
N SER A 85 -13.74 -8.44 -16.10
CA SER A 85 -13.61 -7.38 -15.08
C SER A 85 -12.46 -7.69 -14.11
N LEU A 86 -12.27 -8.97 -13.76
CA LEU A 86 -11.16 -9.40 -12.92
C LEU A 86 -9.81 -9.14 -13.58
N ARG A 87 -9.68 -9.43 -14.88
CA ARG A 87 -8.48 -9.10 -15.65
C ARG A 87 -8.16 -7.62 -15.55
N GLU A 88 -9.13 -6.75 -15.79
CA GLU A 88 -8.94 -5.29 -15.71
C GLU A 88 -8.47 -4.86 -14.32
N ARG A 89 -9.13 -5.35 -13.25
CA ARG A 89 -8.75 -5.01 -11.87
C ARG A 89 -7.39 -5.55 -11.48
N VAL A 90 -6.99 -6.73 -11.98
CA VAL A 90 -5.64 -7.27 -11.76
C VAL A 90 -4.59 -6.42 -12.47
N THR A 91 -4.85 -5.99 -13.71
CA THR A 91 -3.95 -5.09 -14.44
C THR A 91 -3.82 -3.74 -13.74
N GLU A 92 -4.93 -3.12 -13.33
CA GLU A 92 -4.91 -1.88 -12.54
C GLU A 92 -4.12 -2.06 -11.23
N PHE A 93 -4.34 -3.16 -10.52
CA PHE A 93 -3.63 -3.45 -9.28
C PHE A 93 -2.12 -3.61 -9.52
N LYS A 94 -1.72 -4.34 -10.56
CA LYS A 94 -0.33 -4.48 -10.99
C LYS A 94 0.30 -3.11 -11.29
N ASP A 95 -0.35 -2.27 -12.08
CA ASP A 95 0.18 -0.96 -12.45
C ASP A 95 0.34 -0.05 -11.22
N VAL A 96 -0.59 -0.10 -10.29
CA VAL A 96 -0.51 0.63 -9.01
C VAL A 96 0.62 0.11 -8.14
N LEU A 97 0.86 -1.20 -8.09
CA LEU A 97 2.00 -1.79 -7.38
C LEU A 97 3.34 -1.33 -7.97
N GLU A 98 3.47 -1.37 -9.29
CA GLU A 98 4.70 -0.99 -9.98
C GLU A 98 4.97 0.52 -9.84
N LYS A 99 3.92 1.35 -9.96
CA LYS A 99 4.02 2.79 -9.72
C LYS A 99 4.41 3.10 -8.27
N ALA A 100 3.79 2.44 -7.30
CA ALA A 100 4.13 2.60 -5.89
C ALA A 100 5.57 2.16 -5.59
N TYR A 101 6.03 1.08 -6.21
CA TYR A 101 7.42 0.63 -6.11
C TYR A 101 8.40 1.67 -6.64
N VAL A 102 8.14 2.25 -7.82
CA VAL A 102 9.01 3.29 -8.39
C VAL A 102 9.01 4.54 -7.50
N MET A 103 7.85 4.97 -7.03
CA MET A 103 7.76 6.12 -6.11
C MET A 103 8.53 5.89 -4.81
N GLU A 104 8.41 4.72 -4.19
CA GLU A 104 9.18 4.36 -2.99
C GLU A 104 10.69 4.41 -3.28
N LYS A 105 11.15 3.89 -4.42
CA LYS A 105 12.55 3.92 -4.83
C LYS A 105 13.07 5.34 -5.04
N VAL A 106 12.27 6.21 -5.69
CA VAL A 106 12.62 7.61 -5.90
C VAL A 106 12.71 8.35 -4.57
N GLN A 107 11.72 8.17 -3.68
CA GLN A 107 11.72 8.81 -2.36
C GLN A 107 12.92 8.41 -1.52
N VAL A 108 13.30 7.14 -1.54
CA VAL A 108 14.47 6.65 -0.79
C VAL A 108 15.80 7.06 -1.44
N ALA A 109 15.84 7.25 -2.76
CA ALA A 109 17.02 7.73 -3.47
C ALA A 109 17.27 9.24 -3.30
N LEU A 110 16.20 10.02 -3.06
CA LEU A 110 16.26 11.47 -3.02
C LEU A 110 17.33 12.04 -2.07
N PRO A 111 17.47 11.56 -0.81
CA PRO A 111 18.50 12.08 0.08
C PRO A 111 19.93 11.87 -0.44
N ALA A 112 20.20 10.71 -1.04
CA ALA A 112 21.51 10.40 -1.61
C ALA A 112 21.80 11.26 -2.86
N VAL A 113 20.79 11.49 -3.71
CA VAL A 113 20.90 12.38 -4.87
C VAL A 113 21.15 13.82 -4.44
N LEU A 114 20.42 14.31 -3.45
CA LEU A 114 20.63 15.65 -2.88
C LEU A 114 22.03 15.79 -2.27
N GLY A 115 22.47 14.80 -1.50
CA GLY A 115 23.82 14.76 -0.96
C GLY A 115 24.89 14.84 -2.04
N PHE A 116 24.73 14.05 -3.11
CA PHE A 116 25.63 14.10 -4.27
C PHE A 116 25.62 15.46 -4.98
N MET A 117 24.44 16.06 -5.19
CA MET A 117 24.34 17.39 -5.81
C MET A 117 25.02 18.47 -4.97
N VAL A 118 24.82 18.46 -3.65
CA VAL A 118 25.47 19.41 -2.73
C VAL A 118 27.00 19.29 -2.82
N THR A 119 27.52 18.07 -2.82
CA THR A 119 28.96 17.82 -2.99
C THR A 119 29.47 18.28 -4.36
N ALA A 120 28.72 17.99 -5.43
CA ALA A 120 29.10 18.39 -6.79
C ALA A 120 29.17 19.92 -6.95
N ILE A 121 28.17 20.65 -6.43
CA ILE A 121 28.14 22.12 -6.43
C ILE A 121 29.35 22.66 -5.66
N ARG A 122 29.68 22.06 -4.52
CA ARG A 122 30.82 22.48 -3.69
C ARG A 122 32.16 22.35 -4.37
N ILE A 123 32.41 21.21 -5.01
CA ILE A 123 33.62 20.97 -5.80
C ILE A 123 33.79 22.04 -6.88
N VAL A 124 32.69 22.43 -7.55
CA VAL A 124 32.71 23.49 -8.57
C VAL A 124 33.02 24.86 -7.95
N SER A 125 32.52 25.15 -6.74
CA SER A 125 32.69 26.46 -6.10
C SER A 125 34.01 26.67 -5.35
N VAL A 126 34.56 25.65 -4.70
CA VAL A 126 35.70 25.77 -3.76
C VAL A 126 36.97 25.05 -4.26
N GLY A 127 36.85 24.14 -5.23
CA GLY A 127 37.97 23.34 -5.73
C GLY A 127 38.10 21.97 -5.03
N LEU A 128 39.08 21.16 -5.46
CA LEU A 128 39.19 19.73 -5.13
C LEU A 128 39.96 19.39 -3.84
N ASP A 129 40.74 20.32 -3.30
CA ASP A 129 41.85 20.00 -2.39
C ASP A 129 41.42 19.46 -1.00
N PHE A 130 40.14 19.64 -0.62
CA PHE A 130 39.54 19.04 0.58
C PHE A 130 38.24 18.24 0.31
N GLU A 131 37.79 18.17 -0.95
CA GLU A 131 36.44 17.69 -1.31
C GLU A 131 36.40 16.22 -1.80
N LEU A 132 37.55 15.56 -1.92
CA LEU A 132 37.65 14.16 -2.37
C LEU A 132 36.93 13.18 -1.43
N VAL A 133 36.93 13.43 -0.12
CA VAL A 133 36.24 12.59 0.87
C VAL A 133 34.73 12.71 0.71
N TYR A 134 34.20 13.92 0.54
CA TYR A 134 32.77 14.13 0.28
C TYR A 134 32.34 13.49 -1.03
N LEU A 135 33.17 13.59 -2.07
CA LEU A 135 32.88 12.96 -3.37
C LEU A 135 32.83 11.43 -3.25
N ALA A 136 33.80 10.84 -2.56
CA ALA A 136 33.85 9.40 -2.34
C ALA A 136 32.63 8.91 -1.54
N VAL A 137 32.29 9.59 -0.44
CA VAL A 137 31.15 9.22 0.42
C VAL A 137 29.82 9.42 -0.30
N SER A 138 29.62 10.54 -1.00
CA SER A 138 28.36 10.81 -1.72
C SER A 138 28.16 9.86 -2.90
N THR A 139 29.22 9.56 -3.67
CA THR A 139 29.18 8.59 -4.77
C THR A 139 28.92 7.18 -4.27
N ALA A 140 29.62 6.75 -3.20
CA ALA A 140 29.38 5.46 -2.58
C ALA A 140 27.94 5.34 -2.05
N SER A 141 27.43 6.40 -1.41
CA SER A 141 26.06 6.45 -0.89
C SER A 141 25.02 6.32 -2.01
N LEU A 142 25.23 6.98 -3.15
CA LEU A 142 24.35 6.89 -4.32
C LEU A 142 24.32 5.47 -4.88
N ILE A 143 25.49 4.86 -5.11
CA ILE A 143 25.61 3.48 -5.61
C ILE A 143 24.95 2.49 -4.63
N LEU A 144 25.24 2.64 -3.34
CA LEU A 144 24.66 1.78 -2.30
C LEU A 144 23.14 1.95 -2.20
N THR A 145 22.58 3.13 -2.47
CA THR A 145 21.13 3.35 -2.44
C THR A 145 20.41 2.54 -3.53
N LEU A 146 21.05 2.37 -4.69
CA LEU A 146 20.52 1.55 -5.78
C LEU A 146 20.54 0.04 -5.42
N LEU A 147 21.58 -0.42 -4.75
CA LEU A 147 21.76 -1.84 -4.39
C LEU A 147 20.99 -2.23 -3.12
N LYS A 148 21.20 -1.49 -2.02
CA LYS A 148 20.65 -1.73 -0.69
C LYS A 148 20.23 -0.39 -0.07
N PRO A 149 18.93 -0.03 -0.11
CA PRO A 149 18.46 1.30 0.28
C PRO A 149 18.87 1.73 1.69
N ILE A 150 18.86 0.81 2.67
CA ILE A 150 19.30 1.10 4.03
C ILE A 150 20.78 1.49 4.08
N LEU A 151 21.65 0.79 3.35
CA LEU A 151 23.09 1.10 3.32
C LEU A 151 23.36 2.46 2.66
N GLY A 152 22.62 2.76 1.59
CA GLY A 152 22.69 4.06 0.92
C GLY A 152 22.24 5.23 1.81
N LEU A 153 21.14 5.05 2.56
CA LEU A 153 20.67 6.03 3.54
C LEU A 153 21.69 6.20 4.69
N THR A 154 22.32 5.13 5.17
CA THR A 154 23.36 5.25 6.20
C THR A 154 24.60 6.00 5.69
N GLY A 155 24.97 5.81 4.42
CA GLY A 155 26.02 6.61 3.79
C GLY A 155 25.65 8.09 3.69
N THR A 156 24.37 8.37 3.40
CA THR A 156 23.84 9.76 3.38
C THR A 156 23.84 10.39 4.78
N VAL A 157 23.57 9.61 5.83
CA VAL A 157 23.72 10.07 7.24
C VAL A 157 25.18 10.39 7.53
N ALA A 158 26.12 9.53 7.13
CA ALA A 158 27.55 9.80 7.31
C ALA A 158 27.99 11.07 6.58
N LEU A 159 27.50 11.28 5.34
CA LEU A 159 27.72 12.52 4.60
C LEU A 159 27.19 13.74 5.35
N GLY A 160 25.97 13.67 5.89
CA GLY A 160 25.39 14.75 6.67
C GLY A 160 26.18 15.05 7.95
N ILE A 161 26.68 14.03 8.65
CA ILE A 161 27.55 14.20 9.83
C ILE A 161 28.88 14.86 9.44
N LEU A 162 29.48 14.47 8.31
CA LEU A 162 30.71 15.08 7.79
C LEU A 162 30.52 16.56 7.46
N LEU A 163 29.38 16.94 6.87
CA LEU A 163 29.05 18.35 6.60
C LEU A 163 28.87 19.16 7.89
N ILE A 164 28.36 18.56 8.96
CA ILE A 164 28.22 19.23 10.27
C ILE A 164 29.58 19.37 10.97
N ALA A 165 30.40 18.32 10.94
CA ALA A 165 31.60 18.23 11.78
C ALA A 165 32.80 19.01 11.23
N LEU A 166 32.93 19.07 9.90
CA LEU A 166 34.12 19.62 9.25
C LEU A 166 33.95 21.08 8.82
N GLU A 167 32.75 21.65 8.95
CA GLU A 167 32.44 22.97 8.39
C GLU A 167 31.90 23.95 9.41
N ALA A 168 32.49 25.14 9.43
CA ALA A 168 32.09 26.23 10.31
C ALA A 168 30.88 27.03 9.78
N GLU A 169 30.48 26.81 8.52
CA GLU A 169 29.38 27.53 7.90
C GLU A 169 28.01 26.98 8.32
N LEU A 170 27.15 27.88 8.84
CA LEU A 170 25.80 27.56 9.28
C LEU A 170 24.94 26.93 8.18
N SER A 171 25.14 27.34 6.92
CA SER A 171 24.45 26.80 5.74
C SER A 171 24.72 25.30 5.54
N SER A 172 25.97 24.88 5.74
CA SER A 172 26.36 23.49 5.58
C SER A 172 25.93 22.63 6.76
N ALA A 173 26.07 23.15 7.98
CA ALA A 173 25.57 22.48 9.18
C ALA A 173 24.05 22.24 9.09
N LEU A 174 23.28 23.20 8.58
CA LEU A 174 21.83 23.06 8.37
C LEU A 174 21.52 22.02 7.28
N THR A 175 22.25 22.04 6.16
CA THR A 175 22.10 21.06 5.08
C THR A 175 22.43 19.63 5.55
N GLY A 176 23.54 19.47 6.27
CA GLY A 176 23.95 18.21 6.88
C GLY A 176 22.91 17.70 7.89
N THR A 177 22.36 18.58 8.72
CA THR A 177 21.29 18.22 9.68
C THR A 177 20.04 17.74 8.96
N LEU A 178 19.61 18.43 7.91
CA LEU A 178 18.45 18.01 7.10
C LEU A 178 18.68 16.65 6.45
N LEU A 179 19.86 16.40 5.87
CA LEU A 179 20.22 15.11 5.30
C LEU A 179 20.17 13.99 6.33
N VAL A 180 20.67 14.23 7.55
CA VAL A 180 20.61 13.26 8.65
C VAL A 180 19.16 12.98 9.04
N VAL A 181 18.37 14.02 9.33
CA VAL A 181 16.98 13.87 9.79
C VAL A 181 16.13 13.15 8.75
N ILE A 182 16.21 13.54 7.48
CA ILE A 182 15.45 12.93 6.40
C ILE A 182 15.87 11.45 6.22
N SER A 183 17.18 11.18 6.15
CA SER A 183 17.69 9.82 5.98
C SER A 183 17.33 8.90 7.15
N MET A 184 17.44 9.38 8.39
CA MET A 184 17.05 8.64 9.59
C MET A 184 15.55 8.38 9.65
N THR A 185 14.73 9.34 9.20
CA THR A 185 13.28 9.14 9.09
C THR A 185 12.95 8.02 8.10
N TYR A 186 13.59 8.00 6.94
CA TYR A 186 13.38 6.92 5.97
C TYR A 186 13.90 5.56 6.46
N ILE A 187 15.05 5.52 7.16
CA ILE A 187 15.55 4.29 7.81
C ILE A 187 14.52 3.79 8.82
N TYR A 188 13.99 4.67 9.67
CA TYR A 188 12.97 4.32 10.65
C TYR A 188 11.71 3.76 9.99
N LEU A 189 11.20 4.40 8.93
CA LEU A 189 10.02 3.92 8.19
C LEU A 189 10.25 2.53 7.58
N LEU A 190 11.43 2.29 6.99
CA LEU A 190 11.79 0.99 6.41
C LEU A 190 11.92 -0.11 7.47
N LEU A 191 12.46 0.22 8.65
CA LEU A 191 12.56 -0.72 9.77
C LEU A 191 11.18 -1.00 10.38
N LEU A 192 10.35 0.03 10.53
CA LEU A 192 8.97 -0.11 11.01
C LEU A 192 8.16 -1.01 10.09
N ALA A 193 8.31 -0.86 8.77
CA ALA A 193 7.65 -1.69 7.77
C ALA A 193 8.05 -3.18 7.82
N ARG A 194 9.23 -3.49 8.39
CA ARG A 194 9.70 -4.87 8.65
C ARG A 194 9.36 -5.38 10.04
N SER A 195 8.76 -4.54 10.90
CA SER A 195 8.47 -4.93 12.28
C SER A 195 7.30 -5.91 12.36
N SER A 196 7.39 -6.86 13.30
CA SER A 196 6.30 -7.80 13.60
C SER A 196 5.01 -7.10 14.03
N LYS A 197 5.11 -5.93 14.66
CA LYS A 197 3.97 -5.09 15.03
C LYS A 197 3.23 -4.57 13.80
N PHE A 198 3.97 -4.10 12.79
CA PHE A 198 3.37 -3.64 11.53
C PHE A 198 2.76 -4.79 10.74
N GLU A 199 3.44 -5.94 10.69
CA GLU A 199 2.86 -7.15 10.08
C GLU A 199 1.57 -7.59 10.77
N LYS A 200 1.53 -7.57 12.11
CA LYS A 200 0.33 -7.89 12.88
C LYS A 200 -0.82 -6.94 12.54
N LYS A 201 -0.56 -5.63 12.49
CA LYS A 201 -1.57 -4.62 12.08
C LYS A 201 -2.13 -4.89 10.68
N ILE A 202 -1.28 -5.23 9.72
CA ILE A 202 -1.76 -5.57 8.36
C ILE A 202 -2.60 -6.86 8.39
N LYS A 203 -2.18 -7.89 9.12
CA LYS A 203 -2.95 -9.14 9.24
C LYS A 203 -4.33 -8.89 9.87
N ASP A 204 -4.39 -8.06 10.91
CA ASP A 204 -5.65 -7.71 11.56
C ASP A 204 -6.56 -6.90 10.63
N ALA A 205 -6.01 -6.01 9.80
CA ALA A 205 -6.77 -5.29 8.78
C ALA A 205 -7.31 -6.22 7.67
N VAL A 206 -6.49 -7.17 7.20
CA VAL A 206 -6.93 -8.20 6.23
C VAL A 206 -8.05 -9.07 6.81
N ARG A 207 -7.95 -9.48 8.08
CA ARG A 207 -9.02 -10.19 8.77
C ARG A 207 -10.31 -9.38 8.87
N GLY A 208 -10.20 -8.07 9.12
CA GLY A 208 -11.36 -7.18 9.13
C GLY A 208 -12.06 -7.13 7.77
N VAL A 209 -11.29 -7.06 6.67
CA VAL A 209 -11.85 -7.15 5.30
C VAL A 209 -12.52 -8.50 5.07
N GLU A 210 -11.90 -9.60 5.49
CA GLU A 210 -12.46 -10.95 5.37
C GLU A 210 -13.80 -11.09 6.12
N GLN A 211 -13.89 -10.57 7.35
CA GLN A 211 -15.12 -10.57 8.14
C GLN A 211 -16.23 -9.76 7.45
N LEU A 212 -15.90 -8.58 6.89
CA LEU A 212 -16.87 -7.75 6.18
C LEU A 212 -17.40 -8.45 4.91
N LEU A 213 -16.53 -9.11 4.15
CA LEU A 213 -16.92 -9.85 2.94
C LEU A 213 -17.80 -11.07 3.25
N GLN A 214 -17.62 -11.69 4.42
CA GLN A 214 -18.48 -12.77 4.90
C GLN A 214 -19.88 -12.27 5.29
N THR A 215 -20.00 -11.04 5.80
CA THR A 215 -21.30 -10.44 6.16
C THR A 215 -22.11 -9.92 4.98
N LEU A 216 -21.51 -9.78 3.79
CA LEU A 216 -22.19 -9.33 2.58
C LEU A 216 -22.83 -10.55 1.86
N ALA A 217 -24.16 -10.67 1.97
CA ALA A 217 -24.96 -11.63 1.20
C ALA A 217 -24.88 -11.33 -0.31
N PRO A 218 -24.90 -12.36 -1.18
CA PRO A 218 -24.54 -12.25 -2.60
C PRO A 218 -25.50 -11.42 -3.47
N GLU A 219 -26.69 -11.04 -3.01
CA GLU A 219 -27.73 -10.54 -3.93
C GLU A 219 -27.99 -9.03 -3.95
N GLN A 220 -27.44 -8.18 -3.08
CA GLN A 220 -27.86 -6.75 -3.05
C GLN A 220 -26.82 -5.73 -2.60
N ALA A 221 -25.52 -6.02 -2.70
CA ALA A 221 -24.50 -5.04 -2.34
C ALA A 221 -24.00 -4.26 -3.56
N LYS A 222 -24.72 -3.21 -3.97
CA LYS A 222 -24.03 -2.11 -4.65
C LYS A 222 -22.97 -1.63 -3.68
N ILE A 223 -21.71 -1.62 -4.09
CA ILE A 223 -20.56 -1.25 -3.25
C ILE A 223 -20.78 0.11 -2.56
N ASP A 224 -21.56 1.00 -3.18
CA ASP A 224 -21.96 2.30 -2.61
C ASP A 224 -22.92 2.17 -1.40
N ASP A 225 -23.80 1.18 -1.35
CA ASP A 225 -24.76 0.97 -0.25
C ASP A 225 -24.05 0.44 1.00
N VAL A 226 -23.02 -0.40 0.82
CA VAL A 226 -22.16 -0.89 1.91
C VAL A 226 -21.38 0.25 2.55
N ILE A 227 -20.90 1.19 1.73
CA ILE A 227 -20.21 2.40 2.21
C ILE A 227 -21.20 3.31 2.95
N THR A 228 -22.45 3.41 2.51
CA THR A 228 -23.46 4.29 3.12
C THR A 228 -23.94 3.77 4.48
N LEU A 229 -24.16 2.45 4.60
CA LEU A 229 -24.49 1.76 5.86
C LEU A 229 -23.40 1.90 6.93
N LEU A 230 -22.13 1.92 6.53
CA LEU A 230 -20.99 2.18 7.42
C LEU A 230 -20.96 3.61 7.98
N LEU A 231 -21.70 4.55 7.38
CA LEU A 231 -21.66 5.97 7.72
C LEU A 231 -22.84 6.42 8.59
N GLU A 232 -24.02 5.84 8.38
CA GLU A 232 -25.20 6.09 9.22
C GLU A 232 -25.05 5.54 10.64
N ALA A 233 -24.36 4.40 10.81
CA ALA A 233 -24.18 3.76 12.11
C ALA A 233 -23.35 4.59 13.12
N TYR A 234 -22.63 5.63 12.69
CA TYR A 234 -21.63 6.31 13.52
C TYR A 234 -21.83 7.82 13.74
N SER A 235 -22.98 8.39 13.38
CA SER A 235 -23.44 9.74 13.80
C SER A 235 -22.34 10.82 13.83
N VAL A 236 -21.79 11.21 12.68
CA VAL A 236 -20.65 12.14 12.60
C VAL A 236 -21.12 13.58 12.37
N ASP A 237 -20.71 14.47 13.27
CA ASP A 237 -21.02 15.91 13.27
C ASP A 237 -20.33 16.69 12.14
N ASP A 238 -21.03 17.72 11.65
CA ASP A 238 -20.98 18.23 10.27
C ASP A 238 -20.50 19.71 10.22
N THR A 239 -19.57 20.12 11.11
CA THR A 239 -19.14 21.52 11.20
C THR A 239 -17.62 21.74 11.06
N GLY A 240 -17.26 22.92 10.53
CA GLY A 240 -15.87 23.40 10.37
C GLY A 240 -15.28 23.25 8.96
N ILE A 241 -13.94 23.11 8.88
CA ILE A 241 -13.12 23.00 7.65
C ILE A 241 -13.63 21.90 6.68
N PHE A 242 -14.39 20.96 7.23
CA PHE A 242 -15.04 19.84 6.55
C PHE A 242 -16.25 20.20 5.67
N LYS A 243 -16.74 21.45 5.73
CA LYS A 243 -17.82 21.97 4.87
C LYS A 243 -17.41 22.10 3.39
N TYR A 244 -16.10 22.12 3.11
CA TYR A 244 -15.55 22.37 1.76
C TYR A 244 -14.94 21.13 1.08
N LEU A 245 -14.97 19.97 1.75
CA LEU A 245 -14.58 18.69 1.15
C LEU A 245 -15.84 17.92 0.74
N ASP A 246 -15.77 17.22 -0.40
CA ASP A 246 -16.84 16.32 -0.83
C ASP A 246 -17.15 15.31 0.30
N LYS A 247 -18.40 15.31 0.78
CA LYS A 247 -18.83 14.55 1.95
C LYS A 247 -18.44 13.08 1.84
N ARG A 248 -18.51 12.49 0.63
CA ARG A 248 -18.15 11.08 0.39
C ARG A 248 -16.67 10.80 0.60
N GLU A 249 -15.79 11.71 0.21
CA GLU A 249 -14.34 11.56 0.40
C GLU A 249 -13.94 11.78 1.87
N LEU A 250 -14.59 12.73 2.54
CA LEU A 250 -14.39 12.97 3.96
C LEU A 250 -14.80 11.76 4.81
N LEU A 251 -15.92 11.14 4.44
CA LEU A 251 -16.49 9.98 5.12
C LEU A 251 -15.65 8.71 4.89
N ARG A 252 -15.13 8.50 3.67
CA ARG A 252 -14.16 7.41 3.38
C ARG A 252 -12.82 7.62 4.10
N TYR A 253 -12.36 8.87 4.18
CA TYR A 253 -11.15 9.22 4.91
C TYR A 253 -11.30 9.01 6.43
N LYS A 254 -12.42 9.44 7.03
CA LYS A 254 -12.72 9.24 8.45
C LYS A 254 -12.96 7.76 8.79
N ALA A 255 -13.66 7.00 7.95
CA ALA A 255 -13.82 5.55 8.13
C ALA A 255 -12.47 4.83 8.06
N GLY A 256 -11.61 5.19 7.10
CA GLY A 256 -10.23 4.68 7.01
C GLY A 256 -9.37 5.04 8.23
N LEU A 257 -9.52 6.25 8.77
CA LEU A 257 -8.81 6.71 9.97
C LEU A 257 -9.31 6.02 11.25
N LEU A 258 -10.62 5.82 11.41
CA LEU A 258 -11.21 5.13 12.56
C LEU A 258 -10.83 3.64 12.59
N VAL A 259 -10.75 3.00 11.42
CA VAL A 259 -10.25 1.63 11.25
C VAL A 259 -8.74 1.57 11.52
N ALA A 260 -7.96 2.52 11.02
CA ALA A 260 -6.51 2.56 11.23
C ALA A 260 -6.09 2.91 12.67
N LEU A 261 -6.92 3.68 13.39
CA LEU A 261 -6.70 4.07 14.79
C LEU A 261 -7.30 3.07 15.79
N GLY A 262 -8.03 2.04 15.33
CA GLY A 262 -8.67 1.05 16.22
C GLY A 262 -9.80 1.62 17.07
N LEU A 263 -10.40 2.73 16.64
CA LEU A 263 -11.50 3.43 17.31
C LEU A 263 -12.87 3.05 16.76
N ALA A 264 -12.94 2.02 15.89
CA ALA A 264 -14.21 1.44 15.47
C ALA A 264 -14.97 0.96 16.72
N PRO A 265 -16.15 1.52 17.04
CA PRO A 265 -16.99 0.95 18.07
C PRO A 265 -17.32 -0.49 17.69
N LYS A 266 -17.37 -1.37 18.68
CA LYS A 266 -18.01 -2.67 18.50
C LYS A 266 -19.41 -2.38 17.97
N ALA A 267 -19.73 -2.88 16.78
CA ALA A 267 -21.07 -2.76 16.22
C ALA A 267 -22.08 -3.13 17.32
N PRO A 268 -23.13 -2.32 17.55
CA PRO A 268 -24.14 -2.68 18.53
C PRO A 268 -24.66 -4.06 18.15
N VAL A 269 -24.57 -4.99 19.10
CA VAL A 269 -25.26 -6.28 19.01
C VAL A 269 -26.71 -5.92 18.85
N LEU A 270 -27.25 -6.11 17.64
CA LEU A 270 -28.69 -6.11 17.41
C LEU A 270 -29.26 -7.23 18.29
N HIS A 271 -29.66 -6.86 19.50
CA HIS A 271 -30.56 -7.68 20.28
C HIS A 271 -31.79 -7.87 19.42
N SER A 272 -31.90 -9.07 18.85
CA SER A 272 -33.16 -9.65 18.42
C SER A 272 -34.14 -9.44 19.56
N ASN A 273 -34.99 -8.41 19.46
CA ASN A 273 -36.18 -8.26 20.27
C ASN A 273 -37.11 -9.40 19.85
N LYS A 274 -36.90 -10.58 20.42
CA LYS A 274 -37.98 -11.49 20.72
C LYS A 274 -38.67 -10.98 21.98
N SER A 275 -39.60 -10.07 21.78
CA SER A 275 -40.78 -9.90 22.63
C SER A 275 -41.93 -10.50 21.80
N HIS A 276 -42.56 -11.64 22.12
CA HIS A 276 -43.58 -11.79 23.18
C HIS A 276 -44.36 -10.47 23.28
N GLU A 277 -45.53 -10.30 22.67
CA GLU A 277 -46.75 -11.12 22.62
C GLU A 277 -47.47 -11.00 21.27
#